data_AF-A0A0R3QKS1-F1
#
_entry.id   AF-A0A0R3QKS1-F1
#
_cell.length_a   1.000
_cell.length_b   1.000
_cell.length_c   1.000
_cell.angle_alpha   90.00
_cell.angle_beta   90.00
_cell.angle_gamma   90.00
#
_symmetry.space_group_name_H-M   'P 1'
#
loop_
_entity.id
_entity.type
_entity.pdbx_description
1 polymer ?
#
loop_
_entity_poly.entity_id
_entity_poly.type
_entity_poly.pdbx_seq_one_letter_code
_entity_poly.pdbx_strand_id
1 'polypeptide(L)'
;MQIGLNLTQMAAKIDSLKKWTVSTYKTTKQSICENLGRVRKFLKFLFNKISSVFARTFIERTVDKELEEQIEQLKILHKYYNQVLTVSKLFMSNFHQMNEAQKSLAESLYQLSLKEMSLKAECSSNCDSLRSVAHNGELLERALSFFLSSIKTLSEKTFEDTIETIHNYDQARLEYDVHRNEIVALQHSNASPEAIAGADFRCNQHRRKYEQLKADVKVKLRLLEENRWKVMRKQLLLLHNALIAYSSVAASVLKLSEKLPMVHLGNAKALHSAVENLNLGETANEDFASSFLEQ
;
A
#
# COMPACT_ATOMS: atom_id res chain seq x y z
N MET A 1 -27.73 86.41 8.80
CA MET A 1 -26.25 86.24 8.90
C MET A 1 -25.82 85.07 9.80
N GLN A 2 -26.66 84.56 10.72
CA GLN A 2 -26.28 83.46 11.65
C GLN A 2 -26.20 82.04 11.01
N ILE A 3 -26.93 81.77 9.92
CA ILE A 3 -27.01 80.42 9.32
C ILE A 3 -25.75 80.08 8.49
N GLY A 4 -25.16 81.07 7.80
CA GLY A 4 -23.92 80.88 7.01
C GLY A 4 -22.65 80.65 7.84
N LEU A 5 -22.63 81.13 9.09
CA LEU A 5 -21.52 80.95 10.04
C LEU A 5 -21.47 79.54 10.65
N ASN A 6 -22.63 78.89 10.82
CA ASN A 6 -22.69 77.50 11.30
C ASN A 6 -22.28 76.49 10.22
N LEU A 7 -22.61 76.75 8.95
CA LEU A 7 -22.26 75.87 7.83
C LEU A 7 -20.74 75.84 7.57
N THR A 8 -20.07 76.99 7.68
CA THR A 8 -18.62 77.12 7.50
C THR A 8 -17.83 76.49 8.66
N GLN A 9 -18.32 76.60 9.90
CA GLN A 9 -17.72 75.90 11.04
C GLN A 9 -17.92 74.38 10.97
N MET A 10 -19.08 73.90 10.50
CA MET A 10 -19.29 72.48 10.24
C MET A 10 -18.38 71.96 9.13
N ALA A 11 -18.21 72.70 8.03
CA ALA A 11 -17.31 72.33 6.94
C ALA A 11 -15.85 72.21 7.42
N ALA A 12 -15.37 73.16 8.23
CA ALA A 12 -14.02 73.11 8.80
C ALA A 12 -13.79 71.92 9.75
N LYS A 13 -14.81 71.54 10.55
CA LYS A 13 -14.77 70.34 11.41
C LYS A 13 -14.79 69.05 10.60
N ILE A 14 -15.54 69.01 9.50
CA ILE A 14 -15.56 67.86 8.58
C ILE A 14 -14.18 67.71 7.91
N ASP A 15 -13.54 68.81 7.50
CA ASP A 15 -12.22 68.76 6.89
C ASP A 15 -11.10 68.41 7.86
N SER A 16 -11.18 68.84 9.13
CA SER A 16 -10.23 68.42 10.16
C SER A 16 -10.36 66.92 10.48
N LEU A 17 -11.58 66.40 10.54
CA LEU A 17 -11.85 64.96 10.66
C LEU A 17 -11.30 64.18 9.47
N LYS A 18 -11.52 64.62 8.23
CA LYS A 18 -10.95 63.99 7.03
C LYS A 18 -9.43 63.94 7.08
N LYS A 19 -8.78 65.06 7.42
CA LYS A 19 -7.31 65.14 7.55
C LYS A 19 -6.79 64.21 8.64
N TRP A 20 -7.48 64.15 9.79
CA TRP A 20 -7.13 63.26 10.89
C TRP A 20 -7.26 61.78 10.50
N THR A 21 -8.35 61.39 9.84
CA THR A 21 -8.56 60.01 9.39
C THR A 21 -7.49 59.57 8.38
N VAL A 22 -7.16 60.43 7.42
CA VAL A 22 -6.11 60.15 6.42
C VAL A 22 -4.73 60.05 7.07
N SER A 23 -4.42 60.95 8.01
CA SER A 23 -3.15 60.91 8.74
C SER A 23 -3.02 59.63 9.57
N THR A 24 -4.07 59.28 10.32
CA THR A 24 -4.14 58.08 11.16
C THR A 24 -4.00 56.80 10.32
N TYR A 25 -4.68 56.73 9.17
CA TYR A 25 -4.54 55.61 8.24
C TYR A 25 -3.11 55.48 7.71
N LYS A 26 -2.46 56.59 7.32
CA LYS A 26 -1.07 56.58 6.82
C LYS A 26 -0.09 56.08 7.88
N THR A 27 -0.18 56.59 9.11
CA THR A 27 0.70 56.17 10.22
C THR A 27 0.49 54.70 10.58
N THR A 28 -0.76 54.24 10.59
CA THR A 28 -1.11 52.84 10.86
C THR A 28 -0.58 51.93 9.76
N LYS A 29 -0.75 52.30 8.47
CA LYS A 29 -0.22 51.56 7.33
C LYS A 29 1.32 51.47 7.37
N GLN A 30 2.00 52.58 7.71
CA GLN A 30 3.45 52.61 7.81
C GLN A 30 3.96 51.68 8.93
N SER A 31 3.35 51.74 10.11
CA SER A 31 3.68 50.85 11.23
C SER A 31 3.48 49.36 10.88
N ILE A 32 2.38 49.03 10.21
CA ILE A 32 2.11 47.67 9.72
C ILE A 32 3.18 47.23 8.71
N CYS A 33 3.53 48.09 7.74
CA CYS A 33 4.58 47.79 6.75
C CYS A 33 5.96 47.56 7.38
N GLU A 34 6.34 48.36 8.39
CA GLU A 34 7.61 48.20 9.11
C GLU A 34 7.63 46.93 9.96
N ASN A 35 6.51 46.59 10.60
CA ASN A 35 6.35 45.34 11.36
C ASN A 35 6.42 44.13 10.44
N LEU A 36 5.73 44.15 9.29
CA LEU A 36 5.80 43.09 8.28
C LEU A 36 7.20 42.96 7.65
N GLY A 37 7.91 44.07 7.47
CA GLY A 37 9.30 44.07 7.00
C GLY A 37 10.26 43.40 7.99
N ARG A 38 10.06 43.62 9.30
CA ARG A 38 10.81 42.92 10.37
C ARG A 38 10.47 41.44 10.41
N VAL A 39 9.20 41.06 10.30
CA VAL A 39 8.76 39.66 10.23
C VAL A 39 9.37 38.96 9.01
N ARG A 40 9.40 39.61 7.85
CA ARG A 40 10.04 39.06 6.63
C ARG A 40 11.55 38.88 6.79
N LYS A 41 12.25 39.83 7.43
CA LYS A 41 13.69 39.71 7.75
C LYS A 41 13.95 38.58 8.75
N PHE A 42 13.11 38.44 9.76
CA PHE A 42 13.21 37.37 10.77
C PHE A 42 12.93 35.99 10.16
N LEU A 43 11.90 35.86 9.32
CA LEU A 43 11.63 34.63 8.55
C LEU A 43 12.77 34.28 7.60
N LYS A 44 13.36 35.27 6.92
CA LYS A 44 14.54 35.05 6.06
C LYS A 44 15.78 34.66 6.85
N PHE A 45 15.96 35.22 8.05
CA PHE A 45 17.02 34.83 8.98
C PHE A 45 16.82 33.41 9.52
N LEU A 46 15.60 33.07 9.95
CA LEU A 46 15.24 31.71 10.36
C LEU A 46 15.39 30.72 9.22
N PHE A 47 14.93 31.04 8.02
CA PHE A 47 15.09 30.20 6.85
C PHE A 47 16.56 30.00 6.50
N ASN A 48 17.38 31.06 6.51
CA ASN A 48 18.81 30.94 6.27
C ASN A 48 19.55 30.19 7.39
N LYS A 49 19.12 30.33 8.65
CA LYS A 49 19.72 29.64 9.80
C LYS A 49 19.30 28.18 9.84
N ILE A 50 18.03 27.87 9.54
CA ILE A 50 17.55 26.50 9.33
C ILE A 50 18.25 25.90 8.13
N SER A 51 18.34 26.60 7.00
CA SER A 51 19.04 26.12 5.79
C SER A 51 20.53 25.90 6.04
N SER A 52 21.22 26.76 6.80
CA SER A 52 22.65 26.56 7.12
C SER A 52 22.88 25.46 8.15
N VAL A 53 21.97 25.29 9.11
CA VAL A 53 21.97 24.14 10.02
C VAL A 53 21.69 22.86 9.22
N PHE A 54 20.66 22.87 8.37
CA PHE A 54 20.28 21.74 7.51
C PHE A 54 21.41 21.37 6.55
N ALA A 55 22.08 22.36 5.94
CA ALA A 55 23.24 22.16 5.08
C ALA A 55 24.47 21.66 5.86
N ARG A 56 24.74 22.17 7.07
CA ARG A 56 25.81 21.65 7.94
C ARG A 56 25.53 20.24 8.46
N THR A 57 24.27 19.87 8.67
CA THR A 57 23.86 18.49 9.01
C THR A 57 23.86 17.57 7.79
N PHE A 58 23.77 18.11 6.56
CA PHE A 58 23.74 17.34 5.31
C PHE A 58 25.12 17.10 4.68
N ILE A 59 26.18 17.79 5.12
CA ILE A 59 27.53 17.54 4.64
C ILE A 59 28.02 16.25 5.32
N GLU A 60 28.05 15.18 4.52
CA GLU A 60 28.42 13.79 4.85
C GLU A 60 27.36 12.89 5.50
N ARG A 61 26.08 12.91 5.09
CA ARG A 61 25.25 11.73 5.40
C ARG A 61 25.98 10.46 4.94
N THR A 62 26.09 9.47 5.82
CA THR A 62 26.52 8.13 5.41
C THR A 62 25.39 7.47 4.61
N VAL A 63 25.33 7.77 3.31
CA VAL A 63 24.32 7.22 2.39
C VAL A 63 24.95 6.14 1.54
N ASP A 64 24.60 4.89 1.84
CA ASP A 64 24.73 3.78 0.89
C ASP A 64 23.56 3.88 -0.09
N LYS A 65 23.77 4.59 -1.21
CA LYS A 65 22.72 4.88 -2.19
C LYS A 65 22.08 3.62 -2.77
N GLU A 66 22.87 2.56 -2.94
CA GLU A 66 22.40 1.29 -3.46
C GLU A 66 21.48 0.61 -2.44
N LEU A 67 21.87 0.58 -1.16
CA LEU A 67 21.05 -0.01 -0.11
C LEU A 67 19.73 0.76 0.10
N GLU A 68 19.76 2.09 0.03
CA GLU A 68 18.54 2.92 0.13
C GLU A 68 17.56 2.63 -1.02
N GLU A 69 18.06 2.48 -2.24
CA GLU A 69 17.24 2.12 -3.39
C GLU A 69 16.60 0.74 -3.21
N GLN A 70 17.36 -0.25 -2.73
CA GLN A 70 16.82 -1.57 -2.42
C GLN A 70 15.74 -1.53 -1.32
N ILE A 71 15.95 -0.72 -0.27
CA ILE A 71 14.96 -0.53 0.81
C ILE A 71 13.68 0.12 0.28
N GLU A 72 13.78 1.12 -0.60
CA GLU A 72 12.60 1.78 -1.17
C GLU A 72 11.82 0.83 -2.09
N GLN A 73 12.52 0.07 -2.93
CA GLN A 73 11.90 -0.97 -3.75
C GLN A 73 11.21 -2.02 -2.88
N LEU A 74 11.80 -2.41 -1.74
CA LEU A 74 11.17 -3.33 -0.79
C LEU A 74 9.88 -2.74 -0.20
N LYS A 75 9.86 -1.47 0.18
CA LYS A 75 8.67 -0.79 0.73
C LYS A 75 7.54 -0.74 -0.29
N ILE A 76 7.86 -0.43 -1.55
CA ILE A 76 6.91 -0.45 -2.66
C ILE A 76 6.34 -1.86 -2.84
N LEU A 77 7.23 -2.86 -2.87
CA LEU A 77 6.85 -4.25 -3.01
C LEU A 77 5.94 -4.73 -1.86
N HIS A 78 6.27 -4.40 -0.61
CA HIS A 78 5.44 -4.75 0.54
C HIS A 78 4.01 -4.20 0.40
N LYS A 79 3.82 -2.98 -0.12
CA LYS A 79 2.50 -2.43 -0.42
C LYS A 79 1.73 -3.30 -1.42
N TYR A 80 2.38 -3.79 -2.48
CA TYR A 80 1.75 -4.69 -3.45
C TYR A 80 1.35 -6.04 -2.83
N TYR A 81 2.17 -6.61 -1.95
CA TYR A 81 1.81 -7.85 -1.24
C TYR A 81 0.61 -7.65 -0.31
N ASN A 82 0.54 -6.53 0.40
CA ASN A 82 -0.63 -6.19 1.22
C ASN A 82 -1.87 -5.93 0.38
N GLN A 83 -1.73 -5.38 -0.83
CA GLN A 83 -2.85 -5.23 -1.76
C GLN A 83 -3.37 -6.59 -2.22
N VAL A 84 -2.48 -7.53 -2.59
CA VAL A 84 -2.88 -8.91 -2.92
C VAL A 84 -3.61 -9.55 -1.75
N LEU A 85 -3.05 -9.46 -0.53
CA LEU A 85 -3.69 -9.97 0.67
C LEU A 85 -5.11 -9.41 0.85
N THR A 86 -5.27 -8.09 0.68
CA THR A 86 -6.55 -7.40 0.85
C THR A 86 -7.58 -7.88 -0.17
N VAL A 87 -7.20 -7.94 -1.45
CA VAL A 87 -8.10 -8.40 -2.52
C VAL A 87 -8.43 -9.88 -2.37
N SER A 88 -7.49 -10.72 -1.92
CA SER A 88 -7.75 -12.13 -1.64
C SER A 88 -8.71 -12.34 -0.47
N LYS A 89 -8.64 -11.52 0.59
CA LYS A 89 -9.63 -11.53 1.69
C LYS A 89 -11.03 -11.22 1.16
N LEU A 90 -11.15 -10.19 0.32
CA LEU A 90 -12.41 -9.80 -0.30
C LEU A 90 -12.96 -10.92 -1.22
N PHE A 91 -12.09 -11.49 -2.06
CA PHE A 91 -12.46 -12.58 -2.96
C PHE A 91 -12.98 -13.79 -2.18
N MET A 92 -12.28 -14.22 -1.13
CA MET A 92 -12.71 -15.34 -0.29
C MET A 92 -14.07 -15.09 0.37
N SER A 93 -14.28 -13.88 0.92
CA SER A 93 -15.57 -13.50 1.52
C SER A 93 -16.71 -13.54 0.51
N ASN A 94 -16.51 -12.96 -0.68
CA ASN A 94 -17.52 -12.93 -1.72
C ASN A 94 -17.80 -14.34 -2.27
N PHE A 95 -16.75 -15.14 -2.46
CA PHE A 95 -16.88 -16.51 -2.91
C PHE A 95 -17.68 -17.35 -1.91
N HIS A 96 -17.41 -17.20 -0.61
CA HIS A 96 -18.16 -17.88 0.43
C HIS A 96 -19.65 -17.53 0.41
N GLN A 97 -19.98 -16.24 0.31
CA GLN A 97 -21.38 -15.80 0.21
C GLN A 97 -22.06 -16.34 -1.06
N MET A 98 -21.36 -16.36 -2.19
CA MET A 98 -21.86 -16.96 -3.43
C MET A 98 -22.14 -18.46 -3.24
N ASN A 99 -21.22 -19.18 -2.59
CA ASN A 99 -21.33 -20.61 -2.36
C ASN A 99 -22.54 -20.95 -1.46
N GLU A 100 -22.77 -20.19 -0.40
CA GLU A 100 -23.95 -20.33 0.45
C GLU A 100 -25.26 -19.96 -0.27
N ALA A 101 -25.24 -18.95 -1.14
CA ALA A 101 -26.38 -18.62 -1.98
C ALA A 101 -26.71 -19.73 -2.98
N GLN A 102 -25.70 -20.39 -3.57
CA GLN A 102 -25.89 -21.56 -4.43
C GLN A 102 -26.58 -22.70 -3.70
N LYS A 103 -26.16 -23.03 -2.46
CA LYS A 103 -26.80 -24.04 -1.62
C LYS A 103 -28.27 -23.70 -1.34
N SER A 104 -28.53 -22.45 -0.98
CA SER A 104 -29.88 -21.96 -0.66
C SER A 104 -30.82 -21.99 -1.87
N LEU A 105 -30.32 -21.60 -3.04
CA LEU A 105 -31.08 -21.67 -4.30
C LEU A 105 -31.36 -23.12 -4.70
N ALA A 106 -30.37 -24.01 -4.54
CA ALA A 106 -30.56 -25.43 -4.82
C ALA A 106 -31.68 -26.02 -3.96
N GLU A 107 -31.70 -25.70 -2.67
CA GLU A 107 -32.75 -26.15 -1.77
C GLU A 107 -34.13 -25.60 -2.15
N SER A 108 -34.21 -24.33 -2.54
CA SER A 108 -35.47 -23.71 -2.96
C SER A 108 -36.04 -24.38 -4.24
N LEU A 109 -35.18 -24.69 -5.21
CA LEU A 109 -35.55 -25.41 -6.42
C LEU A 109 -35.96 -26.87 -6.14
N TYR A 110 -35.29 -27.52 -5.17
CA TYR A 110 -35.70 -28.83 -4.70
C TYR A 110 -37.13 -28.80 -4.14
N GLN A 111 -37.42 -27.85 -3.25
CA GLN A 111 -38.77 -27.71 -2.68
C GLN A 111 -39.82 -27.44 -3.75
N LEU A 112 -39.52 -26.60 -4.76
CA LEU A 112 -40.41 -26.37 -5.90
C LEU A 112 -40.66 -27.66 -6.69
N SER A 113 -39.62 -28.47 -6.93
CA SER A 113 -39.73 -29.74 -7.66
C SER A 113 -40.69 -30.75 -7.01
N LEU A 114 -40.89 -30.65 -5.69
CA LEU A 114 -41.82 -31.48 -4.93
C LEU A 114 -43.27 -31.02 -5.06
N LYS A 115 -43.51 -29.76 -5.46
CA LYS A 115 -44.83 -29.15 -5.56
C LYS A 115 -45.31 -29.05 -7.01
N GLU A 116 -44.43 -28.63 -7.91
CA GLU A 116 -44.74 -28.42 -9.33
C GLU A 116 -44.26 -29.61 -10.15
N MET A 117 -45.10 -30.65 -10.22
CA MET A 117 -44.76 -31.90 -10.92
C MET A 117 -44.50 -31.70 -12.43
N SER A 118 -45.09 -30.66 -13.04
CA SER A 118 -44.88 -30.35 -14.46
C SER A 118 -43.45 -29.83 -14.76
N LEU A 119 -42.77 -29.22 -13.78
CA LEU A 119 -41.42 -28.67 -13.89
C LEU A 119 -40.39 -29.44 -13.05
N LYS A 120 -40.77 -30.64 -12.57
CA LYS A 120 -39.96 -31.39 -11.61
C LYS A 120 -38.58 -31.73 -12.17
N ALA A 121 -38.49 -32.10 -13.45
CA ALA A 121 -37.24 -32.51 -14.07
C ALA A 121 -36.25 -31.34 -14.18
N GLU A 122 -36.73 -30.18 -14.62
CA GLU A 122 -35.99 -28.93 -14.76
C GLU A 122 -35.51 -28.42 -13.40
N CYS A 123 -36.40 -28.42 -12.40
CA CYS A 123 -36.07 -27.98 -11.05
C CYS A 123 -35.07 -28.92 -10.37
N SER A 124 -35.25 -30.24 -10.52
CA SER A 124 -34.33 -31.24 -9.96
C SER A 124 -32.95 -31.15 -10.61
N SER A 125 -32.88 -31.03 -11.94
CA SER A 125 -31.60 -30.90 -12.63
C SER A 125 -30.83 -29.64 -12.22
N ASN A 126 -31.51 -28.48 -12.08
CA ASN A 126 -30.84 -27.27 -11.61
C ASN A 126 -30.40 -27.38 -10.14
N CYS A 127 -31.22 -28.02 -9.29
CA CYS A 127 -30.87 -28.30 -7.90
C CYS A 127 -29.58 -29.13 -7.81
N ASP A 128 -29.50 -30.25 -8.53
CA ASP A 128 -28.36 -31.14 -8.51
C ASP A 128 -27.09 -30.46 -9.04
N SER A 129 -27.23 -29.65 -10.09
CA SER A 129 -26.13 -28.83 -10.61
C SER A 129 -25.59 -27.83 -9.58
N LEU A 130 -26.47 -27.07 -8.94
CA LEU A 130 -26.07 -26.10 -7.92
C LEU A 130 -25.46 -26.77 -6.69
N ARG A 131 -25.99 -27.91 -6.24
CA ARG A 131 -25.39 -28.70 -5.14
C ARG A 131 -23.99 -29.18 -5.51
N SER A 132 -23.81 -29.69 -6.72
CA SER A 132 -22.51 -30.15 -7.20
C SER A 132 -21.48 -29.00 -7.25
N VAL A 133 -21.84 -27.86 -7.85
CA VAL A 133 -20.96 -26.68 -7.89
C VAL A 133 -20.64 -26.21 -6.46
N ALA A 134 -21.62 -26.12 -5.58
CA ALA A 134 -21.41 -25.64 -4.23
C ALA A 134 -20.52 -26.57 -3.39
N HIS A 135 -20.69 -27.88 -3.55
CA HIS A 135 -19.85 -28.88 -2.89
C HIS A 135 -18.38 -28.78 -3.33
N ASN A 136 -18.14 -28.60 -4.63
CA ASN A 136 -16.79 -28.36 -5.15
C ASN A 136 -16.24 -26.99 -4.75
N GLY A 137 -17.12 -26.00 -4.56
CA GLY A 137 -16.78 -24.70 -4.00
C GLY A 137 -16.10 -24.80 -2.64
N GLU A 138 -16.46 -25.77 -1.80
CA GLU A 138 -15.80 -25.98 -0.50
C GLU A 138 -14.32 -26.37 -0.63
N LEU A 139 -13.93 -27.08 -1.70
CA LEU A 139 -12.52 -27.40 -1.96
C LEU A 139 -11.74 -26.13 -2.32
N LEU A 140 -12.33 -25.26 -3.13
CA LEU A 140 -11.75 -23.96 -3.47
C LEU A 140 -11.67 -23.05 -2.24
N GLU A 141 -12.69 -23.02 -1.37
CA GLU A 141 -12.64 -22.26 -0.11
C GLU A 141 -11.48 -22.69 0.79
N ARG A 142 -11.24 -24.01 0.91
CA ARG A 142 -10.10 -24.54 1.68
C ARG A 142 -8.77 -24.10 1.06
N ALA A 143 -8.64 -24.17 -0.27
CA ALA A 143 -7.44 -23.71 -0.97
C ALA A 143 -7.22 -22.19 -0.81
N LEU A 144 -8.28 -21.38 -0.92
CA LEU A 144 -8.24 -19.94 -0.70
C LEU A 144 -7.83 -19.58 0.73
N SER A 145 -8.35 -20.30 1.72
CA SER A 145 -7.97 -20.12 3.13
C SER A 145 -6.48 -20.43 3.36
N PHE A 146 -5.98 -21.52 2.77
CA PHE A 146 -4.55 -21.86 2.84
C PHE A 146 -3.65 -20.81 2.15
N PHE A 147 -4.05 -20.38 0.95
CA PHE A 147 -3.39 -19.29 0.23
C PHE A 147 -3.34 -18.03 1.09
N LEU A 148 -4.49 -17.61 1.63
CA LEU A 148 -4.61 -16.40 2.43
C LEU A 148 -3.73 -16.44 3.68
N SER A 149 -3.72 -17.56 4.40
CA SER A 149 -2.85 -17.75 5.57
C SER A 149 -1.37 -17.62 5.23
N SER A 150 -0.98 -18.17 4.07
CA SER A 150 0.40 -18.12 3.58
C SER A 150 0.83 -16.71 3.18
N ILE A 151 -0.02 -15.99 2.42
CA ILE A 151 0.26 -14.59 2.05
C ILE A 151 0.27 -13.70 3.29
N LYS A 152 -0.67 -13.89 4.22
CA LYS A 152 -0.71 -13.17 5.50
C LYS A 152 0.59 -13.33 6.27
N THR A 153 1.10 -14.56 6.37
CA THR A 153 2.37 -14.82 7.05
C THR A 153 3.53 -14.13 6.34
N LEU A 154 3.57 -14.21 5.00
CA LEU A 154 4.62 -13.56 4.23
C LEU A 154 4.59 -12.03 4.43
N SER A 155 3.44 -11.38 4.30
CA SER A 155 3.31 -9.92 4.40
C SER A 155 3.36 -9.40 5.83
N GLU A 156 2.57 -9.95 6.74
CA GLU A 156 2.43 -9.40 8.10
C GLU A 156 3.52 -9.89 9.07
N LYS A 157 4.32 -10.90 8.68
CA LYS A 157 5.44 -11.39 9.52
C LYS A 157 6.79 -11.29 8.83
N THR A 158 6.96 -11.93 7.66
CA THR A 158 8.29 -12.03 7.04
C THR A 158 8.79 -10.67 6.51
N PHE A 159 7.92 -9.89 5.85
CA PHE A 159 8.25 -8.52 5.45
C PHE A 159 8.50 -7.62 6.67
N GLU A 160 7.62 -7.68 7.68
CA GLU A 160 7.73 -6.86 8.89
C GLU A 160 9.02 -7.10 9.67
N ASP A 161 9.48 -8.35 9.81
CA ASP A 161 10.76 -8.67 10.45
C ASP A 161 11.97 -8.01 9.74
N THR A 162 11.92 -7.90 8.41
CA THR A 162 12.95 -7.19 7.63
C THR A 162 12.81 -5.68 7.77
N ILE A 163 11.58 -5.15 7.77
CA ILE A 163 11.29 -3.72 7.94
C ILE A 163 11.71 -3.23 9.33
N GLU A 164 11.50 -4.02 10.38
CA GLU A 164 11.97 -3.73 11.74
C GLU A 164 13.50 -3.61 11.79
N THR A 165 14.19 -4.48 11.07
CA THR A 165 15.67 -4.45 10.99
C THR A 165 16.15 -3.20 10.23
N ILE A 166 15.45 -2.82 9.15
CA ILE A 166 15.69 -1.56 8.43
C ILE A 166 15.46 -0.36 9.36
N HIS A 167 14.41 -0.37 10.17
CA HIS A 167 14.15 0.70 11.14
C HIS A 167 15.29 0.84 12.16
N ASN A 168 15.76 -0.29 12.71
CA ASN A 168 16.89 -0.31 13.64
C ASN A 168 18.18 0.21 12.99
N TYR A 169 18.44 -0.17 11.74
CA TYR A 169 19.54 0.37 10.94
C TYR A 169 19.42 1.89 10.74
N ASP A 170 18.24 2.39 10.38
CA ASP A 170 17.99 3.83 10.20
C ASP A 170 18.22 4.62 11.51
N GLN A 171 17.76 4.09 12.65
CA GLN A 171 18.02 4.69 13.96
C GLN A 171 19.52 4.73 14.28
N ALA A 172 20.23 3.61 14.09
CA ALA A 172 21.67 3.55 14.34
C ALA A 172 22.48 4.49 13.42
N ARG A 173 22.05 4.67 12.16
CA ARG A 173 22.64 5.65 11.25
C ARG A 173 22.46 7.07 11.76
N LEU A 174 21.25 7.43 12.20
CA LEU A 174 20.97 8.76 12.75
C LEU A 174 21.81 9.04 14.01
N GLU A 175 21.91 8.08 14.93
CA GLU A 175 22.77 8.18 16.12
C GLU A 175 24.25 8.41 15.73
N TYR A 176 24.75 7.65 14.76
CA TYR A 176 26.13 7.78 14.28
C TYR A 176 26.38 9.15 13.62
N ASP A 177 25.47 9.63 12.77
CA ASP A 177 25.58 10.95 12.12
C ASP A 177 25.58 12.09 13.17
N VAL A 178 24.80 11.97 14.25
CA VAL A 178 24.80 12.94 15.36
C VAL A 178 26.16 12.99 16.05
N HIS A 179 26.74 11.84 16.42
CA HIS A 179 28.04 11.81 17.09
C HIS A 179 29.21 12.21 16.19
N ARG A 180 29.14 11.93 14.88
CA ARG A 180 30.15 12.43 13.93
C ARG A 180 30.12 13.96 13.87
N ASN A 181 28.93 14.55 13.83
CA ASN A 181 28.77 16.01 13.84
C ASN A 181 29.20 16.65 15.18
N GLU A 182 28.98 15.97 16.31
CA GLU A 182 29.47 16.40 17.64
C GLU A 182 30.99 16.55 17.65
N ILE A 183 31.73 15.58 17.09
CA ILE A 183 33.20 15.65 17.00
C ILE A 183 33.65 16.86 16.16
N VAL A 184 33.04 17.07 15.00
CA VAL A 184 33.35 18.21 14.13
C VAL A 184 33.09 19.54 14.86
N ALA A 185 32.00 19.62 15.62
CA ALA A 185 31.67 20.80 16.42
C ALA A 185 32.67 21.05 17.56
N LEU A 186 33.13 19.99 18.25
CA LEU A 186 34.14 20.08 19.31
C LEU A 186 35.51 20.54 18.76
N GLN A 187 35.90 20.04 17.59
CA GLN A 187 37.12 20.46 16.91
C GLN A 187 37.10 21.95 16.54
N HIS A 188 35.93 22.47 16.13
CA HIS A 188 35.77 23.88 15.77
C HIS A 188 35.66 24.84 16.96
N SER A 189 35.40 24.32 18.17
CA SER A 189 35.20 25.11 19.39
C SER A 189 36.43 25.14 20.31
N ASN A 190 37.60 24.70 19.82
CA ASN A 190 38.84 24.58 20.59
C ASN A 190 38.65 23.79 21.92
N ALA A 191 37.84 22.74 21.88
CA ALA A 191 37.62 21.85 23.04
C ALA A 191 38.92 21.14 23.46
N SER A 192 38.99 20.67 24.71
CA SER A 192 40.19 19.97 25.20
C SER A 192 40.44 18.66 24.42
N PRO A 193 41.71 18.23 24.27
CA PRO A 193 42.04 16.97 23.62
C PRO A 193 41.34 15.76 24.25
N GLU A 194 41.16 15.74 25.58
CA GLU A 194 40.42 14.67 26.27
C GLU A 194 38.93 14.66 25.95
N ALA A 195 38.30 15.83 25.80
CA ALA A 195 36.89 15.91 25.40
C ALA A 195 36.68 15.37 23.98
N ILE A 196 37.62 15.67 23.07
CA ILE A 196 37.62 15.17 21.70
C ILE A 196 37.84 13.65 21.68
N ALA A 197 38.82 13.13 22.43
CA ALA A 197 39.09 11.69 22.52
C ALA A 197 37.90 10.90 23.09
N GLY A 198 37.23 11.44 24.11
CA GLY A 198 36.02 10.84 24.67
C GLY A 198 34.85 10.82 23.67
N ALA A 199 34.68 11.88 22.88
CA ALA A 199 33.68 11.94 21.81
C ALA A 199 34.00 10.96 20.66
N ASP A 200 35.28 10.84 20.30
CA ASP A 200 35.75 9.89 19.28
C ASP A 200 35.48 8.43 19.67
N PHE A 201 35.73 8.07 20.93
CA PHE A 201 35.41 6.74 21.45
C PHE A 201 33.91 6.42 21.32
N ARG A 202 33.02 7.35 21.72
CA ARG A 202 31.56 7.18 21.59
C ARG A 202 31.13 7.05 20.13
N CYS A 203 31.64 7.93 19.26
CA CYS A 203 31.34 7.89 17.83
C CYS A 203 31.75 6.55 17.21
N ASN A 204 32.92 6.02 17.57
CA ASN A 204 33.38 4.71 17.13
C ASN A 204 32.47 3.57 17.61
N GLN A 205 31.87 3.66 18.79
CA GLN A 205 30.89 2.68 19.27
C GLN A 205 29.61 2.70 18.40
N HIS A 206 29.06 3.88 18.12
CA HIS A 206 27.89 4.02 17.25
C HIS A 206 28.18 3.60 15.80
N ARG A 207 29.40 3.87 15.30
CA ARG A 207 29.86 3.40 13.99
C ARG A 207 29.81 1.88 13.88
N ARG A 208 30.31 1.14 14.88
CA ARG A 208 30.28 -0.33 14.88
C ARG A 208 28.85 -0.88 14.85
N LYS A 209 27.96 -0.31 15.66
CA LYS A 209 26.53 -0.69 15.69
C LYS A 209 25.86 -0.43 14.34
N TYR A 210 26.11 0.74 13.72
CA TYR A 210 25.62 1.07 12.39
C TYR A 210 26.12 0.10 11.32
N GLU A 211 27.44 -0.18 11.26
CA GLU A 211 28.02 -1.10 10.27
C GLU A 211 27.51 -2.54 10.45
N GLN A 212 27.31 -2.98 11.69
CA GLN A 212 26.70 -4.28 11.99
C GLN A 212 25.27 -4.36 11.46
N LEU A 213 24.41 -3.40 11.82
CA LEU A 213 23.01 -3.38 11.36
C LEU A 213 22.90 -3.22 9.85
N LYS A 214 23.85 -2.50 9.21
CA LYS A 214 23.95 -2.42 7.77
C LYS A 214 24.20 -3.80 7.13
N ALA A 215 25.08 -4.61 7.71
CA ALA A 215 25.31 -5.98 7.26
C ALA A 215 24.07 -6.85 7.48
N ASP A 216 23.41 -6.71 8.63
CA ASP A 216 22.18 -7.46 8.96
C ASP A 216 21.05 -7.18 7.97
N VAL A 217 20.84 -5.91 7.60
CA VAL A 217 19.85 -5.53 6.56
C VAL A 217 20.19 -6.20 5.22
N LYS A 218 21.45 -6.18 4.78
CA LYS A 218 21.87 -6.83 3.52
C LYS A 218 21.65 -8.34 3.53
N VAL A 219 21.81 -8.99 4.69
CA VAL A 219 21.50 -10.42 4.85
C VAL A 219 19.99 -10.63 4.81
N LYS A 220 19.21 -9.88 5.59
CA LYS A 220 17.75 -10.03 5.64
C LYS A 220 17.06 -9.75 4.32
N LEU A 221 17.51 -8.75 3.55
CA LEU A 221 16.98 -8.48 2.21
C LEU A 221 17.11 -9.70 1.28
N ARG A 222 18.28 -10.37 1.29
CA ARG A 222 18.51 -11.58 0.49
C ARG A 222 17.66 -12.75 0.97
N LEU A 223 17.60 -12.99 2.28
CA LEU A 223 16.78 -14.06 2.85
C LEU A 223 15.28 -13.85 2.57
N LEU A 224 14.80 -12.61 2.70
CA LEU A 224 13.44 -12.24 2.37
C LEU A 224 13.15 -12.46 0.89
N GLU A 225 14.06 -12.06 0.00
CA GLU A 225 13.88 -12.26 -1.44
C GLU A 225 13.71 -13.74 -1.80
N GLU A 226 14.61 -14.59 -1.32
CA GLU A 226 14.53 -16.03 -1.56
C GLU A 226 13.25 -16.64 -0.98
N ASN A 227 12.92 -16.31 0.27
CA ASN A 227 11.72 -16.82 0.94
C ASN A 227 10.45 -16.38 0.20
N ARG A 228 10.39 -15.11 -0.17
CA ARG A 228 9.28 -14.51 -0.93
C ARG A 228 9.02 -15.23 -2.23
N TRP A 229 10.05 -15.47 -3.05
CA TRP A 229 9.89 -16.17 -4.32
C TRP A 229 9.43 -17.62 -4.12
N LYS A 230 10.03 -18.33 -3.16
CA LYS A 230 9.66 -19.73 -2.85
C LYS A 230 8.19 -19.84 -2.43
N VAL A 231 7.77 -19.00 -1.48
CA VAL A 231 6.38 -18.98 -0.99
C VAL A 231 5.43 -18.58 -2.13
N MET A 232 5.68 -17.48 -2.84
CA MET A 232 4.75 -17.02 -3.88
C MET A 232 4.61 -17.98 -5.04
N ARG A 233 5.71 -18.54 -5.56
CA ARG A 233 5.64 -19.52 -6.66
C ARG A 233 4.76 -20.71 -6.29
N LYS A 234 4.96 -21.25 -5.08
CA LYS A 234 4.15 -22.37 -4.58
C LYS A 234 2.68 -21.97 -4.40
N GLN A 235 2.42 -20.83 -3.77
CA GLN A 235 1.05 -20.41 -3.46
C GLN A 235 0.26 -20.01 -4.71
N LEU A 236 0.90 -19.35 -5.69
CA LEU A 236 0.26 -19.02 -6.97
C LEU A 236 -0.12 -20.28 -7.76
N LEU A 237 0.77 -21.28 -7.81
CA LEU A 237 0.49 -22.55 -8.48
C LEU A 237 -0.69 -23.29 -7.80
N LEU A 238 -0.69 -23.40 -6.48
CA LEU A 238 -1.77 -24.05 -5.73
C LEU A 238 -3.12 -23.35 -5.93
N LEU A 239 -3.12 -22.01 -5.88
CA LEU A 239 -4.32 -21.22 -6.11
C LEU A 239 -4.85 -21.42 -7.54
N HIS A 240 -3.97 -21.35 -8.53
CA HIS A 240 -4.32 -21.53 -9.93
C HIS A 240 -4.92 -22.92 -10.20
N ASN A 241 -4.29 -23.98 -9.70
CA ASN A 241 -4.78 -25.35 -9.84
C ASN A 241 -6.16 -25.53 -9.19
N ALA A 242 -6.38 -24.93 -8.01
CA ALA A 242 -7.67 -24.97 -7.34
C ALA A 242 -8.76 -24.26 -8.13
N LEU A 243 -8.45 -23.10 -8.73
CA LEU A 243 -9.38 -22.35 -9.58
C LEU A 243 -9.75 -23.11 -10.86
N ILE A 244 -8.76 -23.73 -11.53
CA ILE A 244 -9.01 -24.59 -12.69
C ILE A 244 -9.89 -25.77 -12.31
N ALA A 245 -9.58 -26.47 -11.22
CA ALA A 245 -10.35 -27.63 -10.78
C ALA A 245 -11.82 -27.26 -10.51
N TYR A 246 -12.06 -26.18 -9.77
CA TYR A 246 -13.42 -25.68 -9.52
C TYR A 246 -14.16 -25.32 -10.82
N SER A 247 -13.49 -24.60 -11.73
CA SER A 247 -14.09 -24.12 -12.98
C SER A 247 -14.40 -25.26 -13.95
N SER A 248 -13.53 -26.27 -14.01
CA SER A 248 -13.72 -27.47 -14.83
C SER A 248 -14.94 -28.27 -14.37
N VAL A 249 -15.12 -28.43 -13.06
CA VAL A 249 -16.31 -29.10 -12.53
C VAL A 249 -17.56 -28.29 -12.85
N ALA A 250 -17.55 -26.97 -12.63
CA ALA A 250 -18.67 -26.11 -12.98
C ALA A 250 -19.05 -26.24 -14.48
N ALA A 251 -18.07 -26.25 -15.38
CA ALA A 251 -18.30 -26.45 -16.80
C ALA A 251 -18.87 -27.84 -17.13
N SER A 252 -18.37 -28.90 -16.50
CA SER A 252 -18.86 -30.27 -16.72
C SER A 252 -20.31 -30.48 -16.25
N VAL A 253 -20.66 -29.88 -15.11
CA VAL A 253 -22.03 -29.90 -14.56
C VAL A 253 -23.00 -29.21 -15.50
N LEU A 254 -22.61 -28.07 -16.08
CA LEU A 254 -23.42 -27.35 -17.06
C LEU A 254 -23.62 -28.18 -18.35
N LYS A 255 -22.59 -28.89 -18.83
CA LYS A 255 -22.69 -29.78 -20.01
C LYS A 255 -23.61 -30.99 -19.79
N LEU A 256 -23.75 -31.49 -18.56
CA LEU A 256 -24.66 -32.59 -18.24
C LEU A 256 -26.14 -32.14 -18.25
N SER A 257 -26.42 -30.87 -17.96
CA SER A 257 -27.77 -30.30 -17.97
C SER A 257 -28.34 -30.03 -19.38
N GLU A 258 -27.50 -30.03 -20.42
CA GLU A 258 -27.91 -29.88 -21.84
C GLU A 258 -28.68 -31.09 -22.40
N LYS A 259 -28.84 -32.17 -21.61
CA LYS A 259 -29.62 -33.36 -22.00
C LYS A 259 -31.13 -33.26 -21.71
N LEU A 260 -31.62 -32.14 -21.17
CA LEU A 260 -33.06 -31.88 -21.05
C LEU A 260 -33.67 -31.41 -22.40
N PRO A 261 -34.97 -31.66 -22.67
CA PRO A 261 -35.61 -31.29 -23.93
C PRO A 261 -35.47 -29.79 -24.18
N MET A 262 -34.69 -29.45 -25.19
CA MET A 262 -34.26 -28.09 -25.49
C MET A 262 -35.40 -27.20 -25.95
N VAL A 263 -35.64 -26.11 -25.20
CA VAL A 263 -36.25 -24.90 -25.74
C VAL A 263 -35.34 -23.72 -25.33
N HIS A 264 -34.75 -23.06 -26.34
CA HIS A 264 -33.92 -21.84 -26.24
C HIS A 264 -32.38 -21.99 -26.18
N LEU A 265 -31.82 -22.60 -27.23
CA LEU A 265 -30.38 -22.65 -27.52
C LEU A 265 -29.90 -21.49 -28.40
N GLY A 266 -29.99 -20.25 -27.92
CA GLY A 266 -29.32 -19.09 -28.53
C GLY A 266 -28.01 -18.74 -27.82
N ASN A 267 -28.07 -18.66 -26.49
CA ASN A 267 -26.99 -18.09 -25.69
C ASN A 267 -25.96 -19.12 -25.21
N ALA A 268 -26.36 -20.38 -25.00
CA ALA A 268 -25.45 -21.44 -24.54
C ALA A 268 -24.41 -21.84 -25.62
N LYS A 269 -24.81 -21.87 -26.90
CA LYS A 269 -23.89 -22.08 -28.03
C LYS A 269 -22.85 -20.97 -28.16
N ALA A 270 -23.26 -19.71 -27.95
CA ALA A 270 -22.34 -18.56 -27.99
C ALA A 270 -21.31 -18.62 -26.85
N LEU A 271 -21.73 -19.07 -25.66
CA LEU A 271 -20.84 -19.26 -24.51
C LEU A 271 -19.86 -20.43 -24.73
N HIS A 272 -20.33 -21.55 -25.30
CA HIS A 272 -19.49 -22.71 -25.61
C HIS A 272 -18.41 -22.38 -26.65
N SER A 273 -18.76 -21.68 -27.73
CA SER A 273 -17.77 -21.22 -28.73
C SER A 273 -16.77 -20.22 -28.14
N ALA A 274 -17.18 -19.39 -27.19
CA ALA A 274 -16.24 -18.48 -26.51
C ALA A 274 -15.23 -19.23 -25.63
N VAL A 275 -15.63 -20.32 -24.99
CA VAL A 275 -14.76 -21.18 -24.15
C VAL A 275 -13.82 -22.04 -25.00
N GLU A 276 -14.29 -22.61 -26.12
CA GLU A 276 -13.42 -23.38 -27.03
C GLU A 276 -12.34 -22.51 -27.69
N ASN A 277 -12.66 -21.25 -27.99
CA ASN A 277 -11.68 -20.30 -28.53
C ASN A 277 -10.59 -19.91 -27.51
N LEU A 278 -10.81 -20.10 -26.21
CA LEU A 278 -9.79 -19.89 -25.17
C LEU A 278 -8.85 -21.10 -25.00
N ASN A 279 -9.33 -22.32 -25.24
CA ASN A 279 -8.53 -23.55 -25.10
C ASN A 279 -7.60 -23.83 -26.29
N LEU A 280 -7.79 -23.18 -27.44
CA LEU A 280 -6.90 -23.36 -28.61
C LEU A 280 -5.59 -22.55 -28.52
N GLY A 281 -5.37 -21.77 -27.44
CA GLY A 281 -4.14 -21.01 -27.20
C GLY A 281 -3.03 -21.77 -26.47
N GLU A 282 -3.28 -22.98 -25.95
CA GLU A 282 -2.35 -23.68 -25.03
C GLU A 282 -1.62 -24.90 -25.61
N THR A 283 -1.72 -25.18 -26.91
CA THR A 283 -1.01 -26.33 -27.52
C THR A 283 0.42 -26.04 -27.98
N ALA A 284 1.06 -24.97 -27.51
CA ALA A 284 2.39 -24.57 -28.00
C ALA A 284 3.52 -24.53 -26.94
N ASN A 285 3.34 -25.01 -25.71
CA ASN A 285 4.39 -24.90 -24.68
C ASN A 285 4.54 -26.11 -23.74
N GLU A 286 4.19 -27.33 -24.17
CA GLU A 286 4.43 -28.54 -23.36
C GLU A 286 5.91 -29.00 -23.33
N ASP A 287 6.79 -28.47 -24.19
CA ASP A 287 8.18 -28.93 -24.27
C ASP A 287 9.17 -28.26 -23.28
N PHE A 288 8.76 -27.27 -22.49
CA PHE A 288 9.66 -26.59 -21.54
C PHE A 288 9.52 -27.05 -20.08
N ALA A 289 8.44 -27.74 -19.73
CA ALA A 289 8.15 -28.13 -18.35
C ALA A 289 8.86 -29.43 -17.89
N SER A 290 9.36 -30.23 -18.83
CA SER A 290 9.96 -31.54 -18.55
C SER A 290 11.45 -31.50 -18.15
N SER A 291 12.13 -30.35 -18.23
CA SER A 291 13.57 -30.25 -17.94
C SER A 291 13.94 -29.75 -16.53
N PHE A 292 12.99 -29.43 -15.66
CA PHE A 292 13.28 -28.83 -14.34
C PHE A 292 12.93 -29.73 -13.13
N LEU A 293 12.55 -30.99 -13.37
CA LEU A 293 12.30 -31.97 -12.31
C LEU A 293 13.44 -32.98 -12.10
N GLU A 294 14.55 -32.84 -12.82
CA GLU A 294 15.79 -33.58 -12.55
C GLU A 294 16.97 -32.60 -12.41
N GLN A 295 17.11 -31.96 -11.24
CA GLN A 295 18.36 -31.59 -10.56
C GLN A 295 18.10 -30.87 -9.23
#